data_AF-A0A0B2RG25-F1
#
_entry.id   AF-A0A0B2RG25-F1
#
_cell.length_a   1.000
_cell.length_b   1.000
_cell.length_c   1.000
_cell.angle_alpha   90.00
_cell.angle_beta   90.00
_cell.angle_gamma   90.00
#
_symmetry.space_group_name_H-M   'P 1'
#
loop_
_entity.id
_entity.type
_entity.pdbx_description
1 polymer ?
#
loop_
_entity_poly.entity_id
_entity_poly.type
_entity_poly.pdbx_seq_one_letter_code
_entity_poly.pdbx_strand_id
1 'polypeptide(L)'
;MNFQVDQLVGKNHIFKHSIILIKAWCYYESRLLGGHHGLLSTYAVEILVLYIFLDYYGSFDWDHNYVSIWGPKPLSSLPEIAETPECDQGEFLLQKEFLRKYRNMCTFPSRASETMTHEFPVKFMNILDPLRNDNNLGRSVNIANLHRVRFALSYGARRLKQILTLPGENLGAALEKFFFSTLDRNGKGERADVVVPISPFYRSYFHLIFPKAKVD
;
A
#
# COMPACT_ATOMS: atom_id res chain seq x y z
N MET A 1 -5.38 8.28 -19.45
CA MET A 1 -4.21 7.55 -18.89
C MET A 1 -4.61 6.51 -17.84
N ASN A 2 -5.34 6.85 -16.77
CA ASN A 2 -5.79 5.84 -15.77
C ASN A 2 -6.64 4.69 -16.36
N PHE A 3 -7.59 4.98 -17.25
CA PHE A 3 -8.51 3.95 -17.77
C PHE A 3 -7.83 2.87 -18.64
N GLN A 4 -6.76 3.22 -19.35
CA GLN A 4 -6.00 2.29 -20.20
C GLN A 4 -5.05 1.42 -19.38
N VAL A 5 -4.51 1.94 -18.28
CA VAL A 5 -3.69 1.16 -17.33
C VAL A 5 -4.60 0.19 -16.56
N ASP A 6 -5.77 0.63 -16.10
CA ASP A 6 -6.74 -0.22 -15.39
C ASP A 6 -7.34 -1.34 -16.27
N GLN A 7 -7.53 -1.11 -17.57
CA GLN A 7 -7.98 -2.15 -18.51
C GLN A 7 -6.90 -3.22 -18.78
N LEU A 8 -5.62 -2.86 -18.71
CA LEU A 8 -4.52 -3.69 -19.21
C LEU A 8 -3.66 -4.35 -18.12
N VAL A 9 -3.68 -3.80 -16.91
CA VAL A 9 -3.23 -4.50 -15.69
C VAL A 9 -4.19 -5.67 -15.38
N GLY A 10 -5.35 -5.74 -16.03
CA GLY A 10 -6.47 -6.54 -15.55
C GLY A 10 -6.88 -6.04 -14.17
N LYS A 11 -7.80 -6.72 -13.49
CA LYS A 11 -8.16 -6.38 -12.11
C LYS A 11 -7.01 -6.66 -11.10
N ASN A 12 -5.75 -6.72 -11.55
CA ASN A 12 -4.57 -7.08 -10.76
C ASN A 12 -3.99 -5.87 -10.02
N HIS A 13 -4.75 -5.36 -9.05
CA HIS A 13 -4.25 -4.35 -8.13
C HIS A 13 -3.16 -4.97 -7.25
N ILE A 14 -1.89 -4.62 -7.49
CA ILE A 14 -0.73 -5.17 -6.77
C ILE A 14 -0.93 -5.04 -5.25
N PHE A 15 -1.37 -3.87 -4.78
CA PHE A 15 -1.65 -3.66 -3.36
C PHE A 15 -2.76 -4.57 -2.80
N LYS A 16 -3.84 -4.78 -3.56
CA LYS A 16 -4.92 -5.70 -3.14
C LYS A 16 -4.41 -7.14 -3.10
N HIS A 17 -3.59 -7.54 -4.08
CA HIS A 17 -2.96 -8.86 -4.10
C HIS A 17 -1.98 -9.05 -2.94
N SER A 18 -1.16 -8.03 -2.60
CA SER A 18 -0.29 -8.08 -1.43
C SER A 18 -1.09 -8.28 -0.14
N ILE A 19 -2.21 -7.55 0.05
CA ILE A 19 -3.09 -7.75 1.20
C ILE A 19 -3.72 -9.14 1.17
N ILE A 20 -4.17 -9.64 0.01
CA ILE A 20 -4.75 -10.98 -0.13
C ILE A 20 -3.70 -12.06 0.19
N LEU A 21 -2.46 -11.92 -0.27
CA LEU A 21 -1.38 -12.87 0.01
C LEU A 21 -1.00 -12.87 1.49
N ILE A 22 -0.90 -11.71 2.13
CA ILE A 22 -0.69 -11.61 3.58
C ILE A 22 -1.82 -12.32 4.32
N LYS A 23 -3.08 -12.07 3.92
CA LYS A 23 -4.24 -12.75 4.50
C LYS A 23 -4.20 -14.27 4.24
N ALA A 24 -3.85 -14.69 3.04
CA ALA A 24 -3.77 -16.11 2.68
C ALA A 24 -2.68 -16.82 3.50
N TRP A 25 -1.51 -16.23 3.68
CA TRP A 25 -0.46 -16.77 4.54
C TRP A 25 -0.89 -16.80 6.01
N CYS A 26 -1.55 -15.74 6.49
CA CYS A 26 -2.10 -15.73 7.85
C CYS A 26 -3.19 -16.81 8.05
N TYR A 27 -3.96 -17.15 7.01
CA TYR A 27 -5.05 -18.12 7.09
C TYR A 27 -4.56 -19.57 6.90
N TYR A 28 -3.91 -19.84 5.77
CA TYR A 28 -3.58 -21.19 5.33
C TYR A 28 -2.28 -21.72 5.95
N GLU A 29 -1.25 -20.86 6.07
CA GLU A 29 0.08 -21.31 6.48
C GLU A 29 0.27 -21.22 7.99
N SER A 30 0.04 -20.03 8.56
CA SER A 30 0.33 -19.78 9.98
C SER A 30 -0.87 -20.01 10.91
N ARG A 31 -2.07 -20.22 10.35
CA ARG A 31 -3.34 -20.39 11.10
C ARG A 31 -3.54 -19.29 12.15
N LEU A 32 -3.13 -18.07 11.83
CA LEU A 32 -3.24 -16.88 12.67
C LEU A 32 -4.55 -16.14 12.47
N LEU A 33 -5.40 -16.54 11.51
CA LEU A 33 -6.70 -15.91 11.26
C LEU A 33 -7.87 -16.71 11.82
N GLY A 34 -8.73 -16.03 12.58
CA GLY A 34 -9.90 -16.65 13.17
C GLY A 34 -10.31 -15.97 14.47
N GLY A 35 -10.92 -14.78 14.39
CA GLY A 35 -11.37 -14.03 15.56
C GLY A 35 -12.24 -14.85 16.53
N HIS A 36 -12.99 -15.82 16.02
CA HIS A 36 -13.78 -16.81 16.80
C HIS A 36 -12.98 -17.76 17.66
N HIS A 37 -11.77 -18.04 17.23
CA HIS A 37 -10.88 -19.02 17.82
C HIS A 37 -9.79 -18.35 18.65
N GLY A 38 -9.96 -17.07 19.00
CA GLY A 38 -8.96 -16.28 19.72
C GLY A 38 -7.74 -15.89 18.87
N LEU A 39 -7.87 -15.95 17.54
CA LEU A 39 -6.82 -15.62 16.58
C LEU A 39 -7.07 -14.22 15.96
N LEU A 40 -6.14 -13.72 15.15
CA LEU A 40 -6.28 -12.39 14.54
C LEU A 40 -7.50 -12.33 13.63
N SER A 41 -8.21 -11.21 13.64
CA SER A 41 -9.23 -10.94 12.63
C SER A 41 -8.57 -10.49 11.33
N THR A 42 -9.24 -10.69 10.20
CA THR A 42 -8.80 -10.16 8.90
C THR A 42 -8.62 -8.64 8.94
N TYR A 43 -9.47 -7.97 9.72
CA TYR A 43 -9.40 -6.55 9.99
C TYR A 43 -8.15 -6.14 10.80
N ALA A 44 -7.77 -6.93 11.81
CA ALA A 44 -6.53 -6.69 12.55
C ALA A 44 -5.30 -6.74 11.62
N VAL A 45 -5.27 -7.68 10.68
CA VAL A 45 -4.19 -7.77 9.67
C VAL A 45 -4.13 -6.51 8.80
N GLU A 46 -5.27 -5.99 8.34
CA GLU A 46 -5.32 -4.75 7.55
C GLU A 46 -4.81 -3.54 8.33
N ILE A 47 -5.18 -3.43 9.61
CA ILE A 47 -4.72 -2.36 10.49
C ILE A 47 -3.22 -2.44 10.75
N LEU A 48 -2.67 -3.64 10.89
CA LEU A 48 -1.22 -3.85 11.00
C LEU A 48 -0.48 -3.45 9.71
N VAL A 49 -1.01 -3.82 8.54
CA VAL A 49 -0.43 -3.42 7.24
C VAL A 49 -0.44 -1.89 7.10
N LEU A 50 -1.53 -1.23 7.47
CA LEU A 50 -1.60 0.23 7.48
C LEU A 50 -0.59 0.84 8.46
N TYR A 51 -0.49 0.30 9.68
CA TYR A 51 0.46 0.77 10.68
C TYR A 51 1.90 0.72 10.17
N ILE A 52 2.32 -0.42 9.61
CA ILE A 52 3.65 -0.62 9.05
C ILE A 52 3.92 0.40 7.94
N PHE A 53 2.94 0.62 7.04
CA PHE A 53 3.07 1.60 5.96
C PHE A 53 3.28 3.02 6.49
N LEU A 54 2.46 3.45 7.46
CA LEU A 54 2.53 4.79 8.06
C LEU A 54 3.87 5.01 8.79
N ASP A 55 4.31 4.03 9.56
CA ASP A 55 5.54 4.10 10.36
C ASP A 55 6.78 4.17 9.46
N TYR A 56 6.81 3.30 8.44
CA TYR A 56 7.91 3.23 7.48
C TYR A 56 8.06 4.54 6.70
N TYR A 57 7.01 5.00 6.00
CA TYR A 57 7.12 6.20 5.14
C TYR A 57 7.09 7.52 5.92
N GLY A 58 6.61 7.53 7.16
CA GLY A 58 6.70 8.68 8.05
C GLY A 58 8.12 8.99 8.49
N SER A 59 8.91 7.93 8.75
CA SER A 59 10.30 8.02 9.18
C SER A 59 11.33 7.88 8.05
N PHE A 60 10.89 7.49 6.85
CA PHE A 60 11.76 7.27 5.69
C PHE A 60 12.67 8.46 5.39
N ASP A 61 13.93 8.17 5.08
CA ASP A 61 14.95 9.17 4.76
C ASP A 61 14.88 9.57 3.28
N TRP A 62 13.94 10.45 2.98
CA TRP A 62 13.72 11.03 1.64
C TRP A 62 14.89 11.88 1.14
N ASP A 63 15.78 12.34 2.03
CA ASP A 63 16.89 13.23 1.69
C ASP A 63 18.05 12.50 1.04
N HIS A 64 18.24 11.21 1.41
CA HIS A 64 19.34 10.39 0.90
C HIS A 64 18.90 9.19 0.07
N ASN A 65 17.59 8.91 -0.02
CA ASN A 65 17.08 7.71 -0.70
C ASN A 65 15.97 8.03 -1.70
N TYR A 66 15.81 7.12 -2.67
CA TYR A 66 14.64 7.03 -3.53
C TYR A 66 13.95 5.67 -3.36
N VAL A 67 12.65 5.62 -3.65
CA VAL A 67 11.84 4.41 -3.59
C VAL A 67 11.69 3.85 -5.00
N SER A 68 11.96 2.56 -5.16
CA SER A 68 11.63 1.80 -6.38
C SER A 68 10.66 0.67 -6.05
N ILE A 69 10.13 0.00 -7.07
CA ILE A 69 9.32 -1.23 -6.88
C ILE A 69 10.10 -2.38 -6.23
N TRP A 70 11.44 -2.30 -6.24
CA TRP A 70 12.35 -3.26 -5.62
C TRP A 70 12.72 -2.88 -4.19
N GLY A 71 12.20 -1.75 -3.70
CA GLY A 71 12.52 -1.20 -2.38
C GLY A 71 13.34 0.09 -2.46
N PRO A 72 13.78 0.59 -1.29
CA PRO A 72 14.55 1.82 -1.18
C PRO A 72 15.97 1.65 -1.69
N LYS A 73 16.52 2.69 -2.30
CA LYS A 73 17.89 2.74 -2.81
C LYS A 73 18.52 4.10 -2.50
N PRO A 74 19.83 4.16 -2.24
CA PRO A 74 20.50 5.42 -1.96
C PRO A 74 20.59 6.29 -3.21
N LEU A 75 20.41 7.60 -3.08
CA LEU A 75 20.54 8.56 -4.20
C LEU A 75 21.96 8.56 -4.78
N SER A 76 22.97 8.21 -3.99
CA SER A 76 24.35 8.04 -4.45
C SER A 76 24.55 6.88 -5.43
N SER A 77 23.59 5.96 -5.56
CA SER A 77 23.62 4.89 -6.57
C SER A 77 23.17 5.32 -7.97
N LEU A 78 22.69 6.56 -8.15
CA LEU A 78 22.33 7.10 -9.46
C LEU A 78 23.58 7.64 -10.17
N PRO A 79 23.71 7.51 -11.52
CA PRO A 79 22.77 6.98 -12.50
C PRO A 79 22.95 5.50 -12.83
N GLU A 80 23.85 4.79 -12.13
CA GLU A 80 24.12 3.36 -12.32
C GLU A 80 22.96 2.53 -11.74
N ILE A 81 21.77 2.67 -12.34
CA ILE A 81 20.65 1.76 -12.20
C ILE A 81 21.03 0.47 -12.94
N ALA A 82 22.16 -0.12 -12.57
CA ALA A 82 22.52 -1.46 -12.98
C ALA A 82 21.40 -2.36 -12.46
N GLU A 83 20.74 -3.05 -13.38
CA GLU A 83 19.80 -4.11 -13.04
C GLU A 83 20.57 -5.12 -12.20
N THR A 84 20.37 -5.11 -10.89
CA THR A 84 21.06 -6.06 -10.02
C THR A 84 20.62 -7.47 -10.44
N PRO A 85 21.56 -8.42 -10.64
CA PRO A 85 21.27 -9.77 -11.14
C PRO A 85 20.38 -10.60 -10.19
N GLU A 86 20.17 -10.11 -8.96
CA GLU A 86 19.20 -10.65 -7.98
C GLU A 86 17.76 -10.69 -8.51
N CYS A 87 17.46 -9.89 -9.54
CA CYS A 87 16.14 -9.77 -10.14
C CYS A 87 15.75 -10.96 -11.05
N ASP A 88 16.70 -11.85 -11.39
CA ASP A 88 16.46 -13.00 -12.29
C ASP A 88 16.24 -14.35 -11.56
N GLN A 89 16.37 -14.40 -10.23
CA GLN A 89 16.36 -15.67 -9.48
C GLN A 89 15.01 -16.05 -8.85
N GLY A 90 13.96 -15.23 -8.97
CA GLY A 90 12.67 -15.47 -8.32
C GLY A 90 11.45 -15.16 -9.20
N GLU A 91 10.39 -15.96 -9.07
CA GLU A 91 9.06 -15.71 -9.63
C GLU A 91 8.38 -14.52 -8.94
N PHE A 92 8.95 -13.32 -9.03
CA PHE A 92 8.32 -12.12 -8.50
C PHE A 92 7.07 -11.75 -9.31
N LEU A 93 6.03 -11.20 -8.66
CA LEU A 93 4.80 -10.73 -9.34
C LEU A 93 5.07 -9.66 -10.41
N LEU A 94 6.20 -8.95 -10.32
CA LEU A 94 6.64 -7.92 -11.26
C LEU A 94 7.91 -8.36 -12.00
N GLN A 95 7.84 -9.45 -12.77
CA GLN A 95 8.99 -9.95 -13.54
C GLN A 95 9.51 -8.91 -14.54
N LYS A 96 10.81 -8.97 -14.86
CA LYS A 96 11.42 -8.10 -15.88
C LYS A 96 10.69 -8.16 -17.21
N GLU A 97 10.22 -9.34 -17.61
CA GLU A 97 9.48 -9.52 -18.86
C GLU A 97 8.13 -8.80 -18.87
N PHE A 98 7.42 -8.82 -17.74
CA PHE A 98 6.20 -8.06 -17.54
C PHE A 98 6.50 -6.57 -17.71
N LEU A 99 7.45 -6.01 -16.96
CA LEU A 99 7.83 -4.60 -17.04
C LEU A 99 8.31 -4.19 -18.45
N ARG A 100 9.10 -5.05 -19.11
CA ARG A 100 9.55 -4.85 -20.50
C ARG A 100 8.38 -4.76 -21.48
N LYS A 101 7.37 -5.63 -21.34
CA LYS A 101 6.15 -5.58 -22.15
C LYS A 101 5.41 -4.25 -21.98
N TYR A 102 5.26 -3.75 -20.74
CA TYR A 102 4.61 -2.46 -20.50
C TYR A 102 5.45 -1.28 -21.01
N ARG A 103 6.78 -1.31 -20.79
CA ARG A 103 7.69 -0.28 -21.31
C ARG A 103 7.52 -0.10 -22.81
N ASN A 104 7.54 -1.21 -23.56
CA ASN A 104 7.39 -1.20 -25.02
C ASN A 104 6.01 -0.70 -25.47
N MET A 105 4.96 -0.91 -24.67
CA MET A 105 3.61 -0.42 -24.97
C MET A 105 3.46 1.08 -24.66
N CYS A 106 4.12 1.56 -23.62
CA CYS A 106 4.05 2.96 -23.17
C CYS A 106 5.00 3.89 -23.96
N THR A 107 5.98 3.35 -24.67
CA THR A 107 6.79 4.10 -25.63
C THR A 107 5.99 4.33 -26.92
N PHE A 108 5.34 5.49 -27.03
CA PHE A 108 4.87 6.00 -28.32
C PHE A 108 6.08 6.14 -29.27
N PRO A 109 5.94 5.84 -30.58
CA PRO A 109 6.97 6.16 -31.57
C PRO A 109 7.06 7.68 -31.70
N SER A 110 7.90 8.30 -30.87
CA SER A 110 8.13 9.74 -30.89
C SER A 110 9.39 10.02 -31.69
N ARG A 111 9.25 11.00 -32.58
CA ARG A 111 10.15 11.40 -33.66
C ARG A 111 11.61 11.49 -33.21
N ALA A 112 12.50 11.07 -34.10
CA ALA A 112 13.93 11.30 -34.03
C ALA A 112 14.21 12.79 -33.70
N SER A 113 14.72 13.04 -32.49
CA SER A 113 15.70 14.08 -32.16
C SER A 113 15.72 14.27 -30.64
N GLU A 114 16.79 13.81 -30.02
CA GLU A 114 17.57 14.46 -28.96
C GLU A 114 18.21 13.40 -28.05
N THR A 115 19.52 13.25 -28.19
CA THR A 115 20.43 12.62 -27.23
C THR A 115 20.47 13.44 -25.94
N MET A 116 19.37 13.45 -25.18
CA MET A 116 19.39 13.84 -23.78
C MET A 116 19.57 12.56 -22.97
N THR A 117 20.69 12.44 -22.26
CA THR A 117 20.81 11.48 -21.16
C THR A 117 19.76 11.87 -20.12
N HIS A 118 18.57 11.29 -20.25
CA HIS A 118 17.46 11.55 -19.36
C HIS A 118 17.75 10.87 -18.01
N GLU A 119 18.53 11.55 -17.18
CA GLU A 119 18.87 11.11 -15.83
C GLU A 119 17.68 11.31 -14.89
N PHE A 120 17.60 10.49 -13.85
CA PHE A 120 16.55 10.56 -12.85
C PHE A 120 16.57 11.94 -12.13
N PRO A 121 15.48 12.74 -12.21
CA PRO A 121 15.47 14.07 -11.62
C PRO A 121 15.26 13.96 -10.10
N VAL A 122 16.33 14.15 -9.34
CA VAL A 122 16.28 14.19 -7.87
C VAL A 122 15.49 15.41 -7.39
N LYS A 123 14.53 15.17 -6.50
CA LYS A 123 13.63 16.15 -5.88
C LYS A 123 13.49 15.85 -4.38
N PHE A 124 12.58 16.52 -3.70
CA PHE A 124 12.31 16.30 -2.27
C PHE A 124 11.66 14.94 -2.01
N MET A 125 10.80 14.47 -2.90
CA MET A 125 10.21 13.14 -2.84
C MET A 125 10.67 12.36 -4.07
N ASN A 126 11.44 11.30 -3.86
CA ASN A 126 12.07 10.53 -4.92
C ASN A 126 11.42 9.16 -5.05
N ILE A 127 10.57 9.00 -6.06
CA ILE A 127 9.92 7.72 -6.38
C ILE A 127 10.24 7.40 -7.84
N LEU A 128 11.00 6.34 -8.06
CA LEU A 128 11.36 5.85 -9.38
C LEU A 128 10.14 5.24 -10.06
N ASP A 129 9.81 5.76 -11.24
CA ASP A 129 8.84 5.12 -12.11
C ASP A 129 9.42 3.78 -12.62
N PRO A 130 8.78 2.63 -12.34
CA PRO A 130 9.29 1.33 -12.76
C PRO A 130 9.35 1.12 -14.28
N LEU A 131 8.65 1.95 -15.08
CA LEU A 131 8.68 1.88 -16.53
C LEU A 131 9.69 2.86 -17.15
N ARG A 132 10.05 3.92 -16.41
CA ARG A 132 10.79 5.08 -16.90
C ARG A 132 11.85 5.54 -15.89
N ASN A 133 13.09 5.17 -16.14
CA ASN A 133 14.21 5.50 -15.26
C ASN A 133 14.49 7.02 -15.16
N ASP A 134 14.00 7.80 -16.11
CA ASP A 134 14.08 9.25 -16.15
C ASP A 134 12.93 9.97 -15.43
N ASN A 135 11.96 9.23 -14.89
CA ASN A 135 10.73 9.80 -14.36
C ASN A 135 10.64 9.63 -12.85
N ASN A 136 10.66 10.76 -12.13
CA ASN A 136 10.37 10.81 -10.71
C ASN A 136 8.89 11.10 -10.46
N LEU A 137 8.16 10.14 -9.89
CA LEU A 137 6.73 10.27 -9.57
C LEU A 137 6.46 11.27 -8.43
N GLY A 138 7.46 11.58 -7.60
CA GLY A 138 7.37 12.58 -6.54
C GLY A 138 7.75 14.00 -6.99
N ARG A 139 8.00 14.23 -8.28
CA ARG A 139 8.58 15.50 -8.78
C ARG A 139 7.77 16.77 -8.50
N SER A 140 6.46 16.66 -8.27
CA SER A 140 5.58 17.79 -7.96
C SER A 140 5.51 18.12 -6.46
N VAL A 141 6.11 17.29 -5.60
CA VAL A 141 6.09 17.49 -4.16
C VAL A 141 7.20 18.46 -3.78
N ASN A 142 6.82 19.68 -3.39
CA ASN A 142 7.75 20.63 -2.81
C ASN A 142 8.11 20.27 -1.36
N ILE A 143 9.13 20.92 -0.80
CA ILE A 143 9.61 20.66 0.56
C ILE A 143 8.52 20.82 1.64
N ALA A 144 7.67 21.83 1.54
CA ALA A 144 6.59 22.05 2.49
C ALA A 144 5.57 20.91 2.45
N ASN A 145 5.21 20.44 1.26
CA ASN A 145 4.31 19.31 1.08
C ASN A 145 4.97 17.98 1.51
N LEU A 146 6.28 17.80 1.30
CA LEU A 146 7.00 16.65 1.85
C LEU A 146 6.91 16.65 3.38
N HIS A 147 7.17 17.77 4.04
CA HIS A 147 7.02 17.87 5.50
C HIS A 147 5.59 17.54 5.94
N ARG A 148 4.57 18.03 5.23
CA ARG A 148 3.16 17.70 5.53
C ARG A 148 2.89 16.21 5.39
N VAL A 149 3.41 15.56 4.34
CA VAL A 149 3.27 14.11 4.14
C VAL A 149 3.97 13.34 5.27
N ARG A 150 5.24 13.63 5.54
CA ARG A 150 6.01 13.01 6.63
C ARG A 150 5.32 13.16 7.98
N PHE A 151 4.83 14.36 8.27
CA PHE A 151 4.13 14.65 9.51
C PHE A 151 2.81 13.88 9.60
N ALA A 152 2.00 13.86 8.54
CA ALA A 152 0.73 13.15 8.53
C ALA A 152 0.92 11.63 8.73
N LEU A 153 1.89 11.03 8.04
CA LEU A 153 2.21 9.60 8.16
C LEU A 153 2.73 9.27 9.57
N SER A 154 3.72 10.03 10.06
CA SER A 154 4.30 9.84 11.40
C SER A 154 3.27 10.04 12.51
N TYR A 155 2.41 11.06 12.37
CA TYR A 155 1.32 11.32 13.31
C TYR A 155 0.32 10.17 13.28
N GLY A 156 -0.08 9.71 12.10
CA GLY A 156 -0.95 8.54 11.93
C GLY A 156 -0.39 7.29 12.61
N ALA A 157 0.88 6.96 12.37
CA ALA A 157 1.57 5.82 12.99
C ALA A 157 1.58 5.93 14.52
N ARG A 158 1.98 7.10 15.06
CA ARG A 158 1.99 7.35 16.51
C ARG A 158 0.59 7.21 17.14
N ARG A 159 -0.42 7.77 16.50
CA ARG A 159 -1.81 7.69 16.99
C ARG A 159 -2.34 6.27 16.93
N LEU A 160 -2.08 5.55 15.83
CA LEU A 160 -2.52 4.17 15.69
C LEU A 160 -1.81 3.25 16.69
N LYS A 161 -0.51 3.44 16.93
CA LYS A 161 0.24 2.75 17.99
C LYS A 161 -0.39 2.95 19.37
N GLN A 162 -0.73 4.20 19.72
CA GLN A 162 -1.42 4.50 20.99
C GLN A 162 -2.77 3.78 21.09
N ILE A 163 -3.54 3.76 20.00
CA ILE A 163 -4.84 3.08 19.95
C ILE A 163 -4.67 1.58 20.14
N LEU A 164 -3.71 0.97 19.45
CA LEU A 164 -3.43 -0.47 19.53
C LEU A 164 -2.91 -0.91 20.91
N THR A 165 -2.39 0.01 21.73
CA THR A 165 -2.01 -0.26 23.12
C THR A 165 -3.16 -0.09 24.13
N LEU A 166 -4.34 0.36 23.71
CA LEU A 166 -5.49 0.51 24.59
C LEU A 166 -6.09 -0.86 24.97
N PRO A 167 -6.74 -0.96 26.15
CA PRO A 167 -7.58 -2.11 26.48
C PRO A 167 -8.68 -2.32 25.43
N GLY A 168 -9.03 -3.58 25.13
CA GLY A 168 -9.96 -3.94 24.05
C GLY A 168 -11.33 -3.25 24.12
N GLU A 169 -11.78 -2.84 25.31
CA GLU A 169 -13.04 -2.12 25.52
C GLU A 169 -13.06 -0.71 24.89
N ASN A 170 -11.90 -0.03 24.84
CA ASN A 170 -11.77 1.32 24.30
C ASN A 170 -11.25 1.34 22.85
N LEU A 171 -10.77 0.20 22.35
CA LEU A 171 -10.13 0.08 21.04
C LEU A 171 -11.09 0.46 19.90
N GLY A 172 -12.34 -0.04 19.92
CA GLY A 172 -13.33 0.20 18.87
C GLY A 172 -13.65 1.69 18.69
N ALA A 173 -14.03 2.37 19.77
CA ALA A 173 -14.34 3.81 19.75
C ALA A 173 -13.12 4.66 19.36
N ALA A 174 -11.92 4.25 19.76
CA ALA A 174 -10.69 4.95 19.40
C ALA A 174 -10.36 4.81 17.91
N LEU A 175 -10.62 3.64 17.31
CA LEU A 175 -10.48 3.42 15.87
C LEU A 175 -11.56 4.17 15.06
N GLU A 176 -12.80 4.21 15.53
CA GLU A 176 -13.86 5.05 14.92
C GLU A 176 -13.45 6.51 14.86
N LYS A 177 -12.88 7.03 15.95
CA LYS A 177 -12.36 8.40 16.00
C LYS A 177 -11.17 8.61 15.07
N PHE A 178 -10.29 7.62 14.93
CA PHE A 178 -9.15 7.68 14.01
C PHE A 178 -9.60 7.77 12.55
N PHE A 179 -10.64 7.01 12.17
CA PHE A 179 -11.17 6.98 10.81
C PHE A 179 -12.39 7.89 10.58
N PHE A 180 -12.70 8.80 11.52
CA PHE A 180 -13.94 9.59 11.53
C PHE A 180 -14.28 10.21 10.17
N SER A 181 -13.32 10.93 9.56
CA SER A 181 -13.54 11.58 8.26
C SER A 181 -13.77 10.59 7.11
N THR A 182 -13.13 9.41 7.17
CA THR A 182 -13.32 8.36 6.16
C THR A 182 -14.70 7.72 6.31
N LEU A 183 -15.13 7.48 7.55
CA LEU A 183 -16.44 6.90 7.84
C LEU A 183 -17.55 7.86 7.45
N ASP A 184 -17.46 9.13 7.86
CA ASP A 184 -18.46 10.16 7.56
C ASP A 184 -18.72 10.30 6.05
N ARG A 185 -17.65 10.24 5.23
CA ARG A 185 -17.74 10.33 3.77
C ARG A 185 -18.25 9.06 3.08
N ASN A 186 -18.20 7.91 3.73
CA ASN A 186 -18.52 6.61 3.14
C ASN A 186 -19.69 5.90 3.86
N GLY A 187 -20.68 6.67 4.32
CA GLY A 187 -21.90 6.10 4.92
C GLY A 187 -21.68 5.48 6.30
N LYS A 188 -20.76 6.04 7.10
CA LYS A 188 -20.44 5.63 8.48
C LYS A 188 -20.05 4.15 8.63
N GLY A 189 -19.59 3.51 7.56
CA GLY A 189 -19.28 2.08 7.54
C GLY A 189 -20.53 1.17 7.56
N GLU A 190 -21.70 1.73 7.28
CA GLU A 190 -22.95 0.98 7.15
C GLU A 190 -23.00 0.28 5.79
N ARG A 191 -23.34 -1.00 5.82
CA ARG A 191 -23.58 -1.81 4.63
C ARG A 191 -25.01 -1.61 4.17
N ALA A 192 -25.20 -1.01 2.98
CA ALA A 192 -26.53 -0.77 2.41
C ALA A 192 -27.34 -2.05 2.15
N ASP A 193 -26.68 -3.21 2.13
CA ASP A 193 -27.31 -4.52 1.96
C ASP A 193 -27.75 -5.17 3.28
N VAL A 194 -27.54 -4.51 4.43
CA VAL A 194 -27.93 -5.02 5.76
C VAL A 194 -29.07 -4.17 6.32
N VAL A 195 -30.17 -4.83 6.72
CA VAL A 195 -31.41 -4.18 7.21
C VAL A 195 -31.20 -3.44 8.54
N VAL A 196 -30.16 -3.80 9.30
CA VAL A 196 -29.81 -3.17 10.58
C VAL A 196 -28.43 -2.51 10.45
N PRO A 197 -28.30 -1.19 10.70
CA PRO A 197 -27.02 -0.51 10.74
C PRO A 197 -26.12 -1.13 11.81
N ILE A 198 -24.91 -1.55 11.43
CA ILE A 198 -23.93 -2.13 12.35
C ILE A 198 -22.76 -1.15 12.45
N SER A 199 -22.35 -0.78 13.66
CA SER A 199 -21.15 0.06 13.82
C SER A 199 -19.93 -0.68 13.24
N PRO A 200 -19.10 0.00 12.44
CA PRO A 200 -17.98 -0.61 11.72
C PRO A 200 -16.89 -1.20 12.63
N PHE A 201 -16.86 -0.83 13.91
CA PHE A 201 -15.85 -1.28 14.87
C PHE A 201 -16.49 -1.87 16.15
N TYR A 202 -17.81 -2.11 16.15
CA TYR A 202 -18.49 -2.72 17.28
C TYR A 202 -18.05 -4.19 17.47
N ARG A 203 -18.01 -4.60 18.74
CA ARG A 203 -17.54 -5.91 19.27
C ARG A 203 -18.10 -7.14 18.55
N SER A 204 -19.23 -7.01 17.87
CA SER A 204 -20.01 -8.10 17.27
C SER A 204 -19.45 -8.64 15.94
N TYR A 205 -18.54 -7.92 15.28
CA TYR A 205 -17.90 -8.41 14.04
C TYR A 205 -16.82 -9.47 14.25
N PHE A 206 -16.53 -9.84 15.50
CA PHE A 206 -15.93 -11.15 15.71
C PHE A 206 -16.89 -12.22 15.15
N HIS A 207 -18.22 -12.19 15.42
CA HIS A 207 -19.25 -13.21 15.10
C HIS A 207 -19.91 -13.26 13.71
N LEU A 208 -19.66 -12.31 12.80
CA LEU A 208 -20.50 -12.19 11.59
C LEU A 208 -19.76 -12.29 10.25
N ILE A 209 -18.50 -12.69 10.22
CA ILE A 209 -17.73 -12.82 8.95
C ILE A 209 -17.94 -14.17 8.25
N PHE A 210 -18.62 -15.16 8.86
CA PHE A 210 -19.04 -16.38 8.16
C PHE A 210 -20.47 -16.80 8.57
N PRO A 211 -21.42 -16.94 7.62
CA PRO A 211 -22.67 -17.65 7.92
C PRO A 211 -22.31 -19.08 8.32
N LYS A 212 -22.92 -19.59 9.39
CA LYS A 212 -22.85 -21.02 9.74
C LYS A 212 -23.17 -21.81 8.46
N ALA A 213 -22.20 -22.57 7.96
CA ALA A 213 -22.52 -23.68 7.07
C ALA A 213 -23.49 -24.57 7.84
N LYS A 214 -24.73 -24.68 7.33
CA LYS A 214 -25.67 -25.68 7.84
C LYS A 214 -25.03 -27.03 7.61
N VAL A 215 -24.85 -27.76 8.70
CA VAL A 215 -24.66 -29.19 8.68
C VAL A 215 -26.05 -29.78 8.46
N ASP A 216 -26.26 -30.38 7.30
CA ASP A 216 -27.16 -31.51 7.12
C ASP A 216 -26.29 -32.74 6.83
#